data_AF-A0AA90URQ7-F1
#
_entry.id   AF-A0AA90URQ7-F1
#
_cell.length_a   1.000
_cell.length_b   1.000
_cell.length_c   1.000
_cell.angle_alpha   90.00
_cell.angle_beta   90.00
_cell.angle_gamma   90.00
#
_symmetry.space_group_name_H-M   'P 1'
#
loop_
_entity.id
_entity.type
_entity.pdbx_description
1 polymer ?
#
loop_
_entity_poly.entity_id
_entity_poly.type
_entity_poly.pdbx_seq_one_letter_code
_entity_poly.pdbx_strand_id
1 'polypeptide(L)'
;MNEVYNDVLGKALSIKSTNNIVVKVEQGALEVNLKQCSVKRIMWFSVFLIDGFTMRPCSYTFYSSMSDDELDDTFTQVEGRLNFLKNLNSK
;
A
#
# COMPACT_ATOMS: atom_id res chain seq x y z
N MET A 1 3.41 11.97 -10.20
CA MET A 1 3.82 10.75 -9.48
C MET A 1 4.16 11.10 -8.04
N ASN A 2 3.35 10.77 -7.03
CA ASN A 2 2.28 9.78 -7.08
C ASN A 2 1.15 10.14 -6.10
N GLU A 3 0.27 11.06 -6.52
CA GLU A 3 -0.94 11.44 -5.78
C GLU A 3 -1.78 10.20 -5.43
N VAL A 4 -1.86 9.25 -6.35
CA VAL A 4 -2.47 7.93 -6.15
C VAL A 4 -1.82 7.17 -4.98
N TYR A 5 -0.48 7.03 -4.97
CA TYR A 5 0.21 6.37 -3.85
C TYR A 5 -0.04 7.11 -2.53
N ASN A 6 0.07 8.44 -2.51
CA ASN A 6 -0.09 9.24 -1.29
C ASN A 6 -1.53 9.15 -0.76
N ASP A 7 -2.53 9.20 -1.63
CA ASP A 7 -3.94 9.03 -1.27
C ASP A 7 -4.20 7.64 -0.67
N VAL A 8 -3.73 6.59 -1.36
CA VAL A 8 -3.91 5.21 -0.91
C VAL A 8 -3.14 4.93 0.38
N LEU A 9 -1.91 5.42 0.51
CA LEU A 9 -1.12 5.32 1.72
C LEU A 9 -1.80 6.05 2.88
N GLY A 10 -2.34 7.25 2.65
CA GLY A 10 -3.13 7.98 3.65
C GLY A 10 -4.34 7.18 4.13
N LYS A 11 -5.05 6.53 3.20
CA LYS A 11 -6.15 5.61 3.52
C LYS A 11 -5.67 4.41 4.34
N ALA A 12 -4.53 3.82 4.02
CA ALA A 12 -3.94 2.71 4.77
C ALA A 12 -3.52 3.12 6.19
N LEU A 13 -2.85 4.28 6.34
CA LEU A 13 -2.44 4.83 7.63
C LEU A 13 -3.63 5.20 8.54
N SER A 14 -4.80 5.50 7.96
CA SER A 14 -6.02 5.77 8.72
C SER A 14 -6.71 4.52 9.31
N ILE A 15 -6.28 3.32 8.93
CA ILE A 15 -6.87 2.07 9.45
C ILE A 15 -6.44 1.91 10.91
N LYS A 16 -7.41 1.96 11.81
CA LYS A 16 -7.17 1.81 13.26
C LYS A 16 -6.98 0.35 13.63
N SER A 17 -6.11 0.13 14.62
CA SER A 17 -6.07 -1.13 15.36
C SER A 17 -7.34 -1.28 16.21
N THR A 18 -7.72 -2.52 16.48
CA THR A 18 -8.81 -2.87 17.41
C THR A 18 -8.24 -3.57 18.63
N ASN A 19 -9.10 -3.97 19.58
CA ASN A 19 -8.67 -4.71 20.77
C ASN A 19 -8.02 -6.07 20.44
N ASN A 20 -8.31 -6.66 19.27
CA ASN A 20 -7.87 -8.00 18.90
C ASN A 20 -6.93 -8.03 17.69
N ILE A 21 -6.85 -6.93 16.94
CA ILE A 21 -6.06 -6.84 15.70
C ILE A 21 -5.23 -5.57 15.74
N VAL A 22 -3.92 -5.73 15.75
CA VAL A 22 -2.95 -4.65 15.55
C VAL A 22 -2.74 -4.45 14.05
N VAL A 23 -2.88 -3.21 13.60
CA VAL A 23 -2.56 -2.79 12.24
C VAL A 23 -1.22 -2.06 12.25
N LYS A 24 -0.27 -2.55 11.46
CA LYS A 24 0.98 -1.84 11.17
C LYS A 24 1.09 -1.54 9.68
N VAL A 25 1.62 -0.37 9.35
CA VAL A 25 1.90 0.01 7.96
C VAL A 25 3.37 0.33 7.85
N GLU A 26 4.06 -0.38 6.96
CA GLU A 26 5.46 -0.09 6.60
C GLU A 26 5.51 0.43 5.17
N GLN A 27 6.38 1.39 4.90
CA GLN A 27 6.50 2.00 3.58
C GLN A 27 7.96 2.20 3.19
N GLY A 28 8.22 2.29 1.90
CA GLY A 28 9.54 2.61 1.42
C GLY A 28 9.54 3.06 -0.02
N ALA A 29 10.69 3.61 -0.42
CA ALA A 29 10.97 3.98 -1.78
C ALA A 29 12.41 3.59 -2.12
N LEU A 30 12.61 3.16 -3.36
CA LEU A 30 13.90 2.82 -3.92
C LEU A 30 14.04 3.57 -5.23
N GLU A 31 15.11 4.34 -5.35
CA GLU A 31 15.50 4.99 -6.59
C GLU A 31 16.76 4.32 -7.15
N VAL A 32 16.66 3.87 -8.38
CA VAL A 32 17.76 3.21 -9.08
C VAL A 32 18.12 4.06 -10.30
N ASN A 33 19.36 4.56 -10.30
CA ASN A 33 19.93 5.23 -11.46
C ASN A 33 20.54 4.18 -12.38
N LEU A 34 19.80 3.82 -13.43
CA LEU A 34 20.30 2.93 -14.46
C LEU A 34 21.19 3.76 -15.40
N LYS A 35 22.51 3.52 -15.32
CA LYS A 35 23.62 4.26 -15.97
C LYS A 35 23.44 4.61 -17.46
N GLN A 36 22.42 4.08 -18.15
CA GLN A 36 22.19 4.28 -19.57
C GLN A 36 20.81 4.80 -19.99
N CYS A 37 19.79 4.90 -19.12
CA CYS A 37 18.53 5.58 -19.47
C CYS A 37 17.56 5.65 -18.27
N SER A 38 17.20 6.86 -17.85
CA SER A 38 16.15 7.22 -16.88
C SER A 38 16.31 6.73 -15.43
N VAL A 39 15.99 7.59 -14.47
CA VAL A 39 15.84 7.19 -13.05
C VAL A 39 14.56 6.37 -12.93
N LYS A 40 14.68 5.14 -12.39
CA LYS A 40 13.51 4.32 -12.04
C LYS A 40 13.26 4.44 -10.54
N ARG A 41 12.03 4.80 -10.18
CA ARG A 41 11.58 4.86 -8.79
C ARG A 41 10.56 3.76 -8.54
N ILE A 42 10.75 3.02 -7.46
CA ILE A 42 9.82 2.04 -6.93
C ILE A 42 9.37 2.56 -5.57
N MET A 43 8.06 2.66 -5.35
CA MET A 43 7.49 2.97 -4.04
C MET A 43 6.64 1.80 -3.61
N TRP A 44 6.61 1.50 -2.33
CA TRP A 44 5.75 0.47 -1.79
C TRP A 44 5.22 0.85 -0.43
N PHE A 45 4.16 0.18 -0.05
CA PHE A 45 3.77 0.07 1.34
C PHE A 45 3.16 -1.30 1.61
N SER A 46 3.20 -1.75 2.86
CA SER A 46 2.64 -3.01 3.31
C SER A 46 1.78 -2.77 4.54
N VAL A 47 0.57 -3.30 4.52
CA VAL A 47 -0.32 -3.33 5.69
C VAL A 47 -0.23 -4.71 6.32
N PHE A 48 0.12 -4.75 7.60
CA PHE A 48 0.19 -5.96 8.40
C PHE A 48 -0.97 -5.96 9.39
N LEU A 49 -1.84 -6.97 9.28
CA LEU A 49 -2.80 -7.30 10.32
C LEU A 49 -2.19 -8.36 11.21
N ILE A 50 -2.09 -8.08 12.50
CA ILE A 50 -1.47 -8.96 13.48
C ILE A 50 -2.49 -9.23 14.57
N ASP A 51 -2.88 -10.49 14.75
CA ASP A 51 -3.66 -10.95 15.90
C ASP A 51 -2.79 -11.85 16.79
N GLY A 52 -3.38 -12.45 17.84
CA GLY A 52 -2.64 -13.31 18.77
C GLY A 52 -2.04 -14.58 18.16
N PHE A 53 -2.39 -14.94 16.92
CA PHE A 53 -2.04 -16.21 16.29
C PHE A 53 -1.43 -16.08 14.90
N THR A 54 -1.74 -15.00 14.17
CA THR A 54 -1.40 -14.84 12.76
C THR A 54 -0.97 -13.41 12.42
N MET A 55 -0.11 -13.32 11.40
CA MET A 55 0.22 -12.07 10.71
C MET A 55 -0.15 -12.21 9.24
N ARG A 56 -0.93 -11.25 8.72
CA ARG A 56 -1.33 -11.22 7.32
C ARG A 56 -0.79 -9.95 6.64
N PRO A 57 0.30 -10.05 5.87
CA PRO A 57 0.81 -8.93 5.09
C PRO A 57 -0.01 -8.71 3.81
N CYS A 58 -0.25 -7.45 3.46
CA CYS A 58 -0.77 -7.01 2.17
C CYS A 58 0.16 -5.91 1.63
N SER A 59 0.98 -6.25 0.63
CA SER A 59 2.00 -5.35 0.07
C SER A 59 1.57 -4.81 -1.29
N TYR A 60 1.81 -3.52 -1.52
CA TYR A 60 1.45 -2.83 -2.74
C TYR A 60 2.67 -2.08 -3.27
N THR A 61 2.94 -2.24 -4.56
CA THR A 61 4.13 -1.68 -5.22
C THR A 61 3.70 -0.81 -6.39
N PHE A 62 4.32 0.37 -6.50
CA PHE A 62 4.05 1.38 -7.51
C PHE A 62 5.36 1.68 -8.24
N TYR A 63 5.35 1.55 -9.56
CA TYR A 63 6.52 1.81 -10.39
C TYR A 63 6.40 3.16 -11.08
N SER A 64 7.53 3.82 -11.26
CA SER A 64 7.58 5.09 -11.99
C SER A 64 7.31 4.98 -13.49
N SER A 65 7.13 3.77 -14.00
CA SER A 65 6.82 3.51 -15.40
C SER A 65 5.49 2.79 -15.60
N MET A 66 4.66 2.71 -14.57
CA MET A 66 3.27 2.28 -14.77
C MET A 66 2.56 3.29 -15.67
N SER A 67 1.75 2.80 -16.61
CA SER A 67 0.81 3.64 -17.35
C SER A 67 -0.32 4.14 -16.44
N ASP A 68 -1.09 5.12 -16.91
CA ASP A 68 -2.25 5.63 -16.16
C ASP A 68 -3.29 4.53 -15.94
N ASP A 69 -3.52 3.65 -16.93
CA ASP A 69 -4.42 2.50 -16.82
C ASP A 69 -3.94 1.49 -15.76
N GLU A 70 -2.63 1.17 -15.74
CA GLU A 70 -2.04 0.27 -14.74
C GLU A 70 -2.12 0.87 -13.32
N LEU A 71 -2.00 2.19 -13.21
CA LEU A 71 -2.16 2.91 -11.94
C LEU A 71 -3.61 2.87 -11.44
N ASP A 72 -4.60 3.03 -12.33
CA ASP A 72 -6.02 3.01 -11.97
C ASP A 72 -6.49 1.61 -11.57
N ASP A 73 -6.05 0.57 -12.29
CA ASP A 73 -6.30 -0.82 -11.93
C ASP A 73 -5.68 -1.16 -10.57
N THR A 74 -4.44 -0.71 -10.34
CA THR A 74 -3.75 -0.90 -9.05
C THR A 74 -4.52 -0.17 -7.95
N PHE A 75 -4.91 1.09 -8.18
CA PHE A 75 -5.67 1.90 -7.23
C PHE A 75 -6.97 1.21 -6.81
N THR A 76 -7.76 0.76 -7.78
CA THR A 76 -9.05 0.08 -7.55
C THR A 76 -8.88 -1.19 -6.70
N GLN A 77 -7.86 -2.00 -7.01
CA GLN A 77 -7.57 -3.21 -6.24
C GLN A 77 -7.16 -2.89 -4.80
N VAL A 78 -6.33 -1.86 -4.60
CA VAL A 78 -5.88 -1.47 -3.27
C VAL A 78 -7.05 -0.90 -2.45
N GLU A 79 -7.85 -0.01 -3.03
CA GLU A 79 -9.03 0.55 -2.35
C GLU A 79 -10.01 -0.54 -1.91
N GLY A 80 -10.35 -1.47 -2.79
CA GLY A 80 -11.25 -2.57 -2.46
C GLY A 80 -10.74 -3.38 -1.27
N ARG A 81 -9.43 -3.63 -1.24
CA ARG A 81 -8.80 -4.35 -0.11
C ARG A 81 -8.77 -3.51 1.16
N LEU A 82 -8.40 -2.23 1.10
CA LEU A 82 -8.39 -1.35 2.28
C LEU A 82 -9.78 -1.17 2.87
N ASN A 83 -10.83 -1.06 2.04
CA ASN A 83 -12.22 -1.01 2.49
C ASN A 83 -12.64 -2.31 3.20
N PHE A 84 -12.26 -3.46 2.65
CA PHE A 84 -12.47 -4.74 3.33
C PHE A 84 -11.76 -4.78 4.70
N LEU A 85 -10.51 -4.33 4.78
CA LEU A 85 -9.75 -4.28 6.03
C LEU A 85 -10.38 -3.34 7.07
N LYS A 86 -10.83 -2.15 6.65
CA LYS A 86 -11.57 -1.22 7.51
C LYS A 86 -12.84 -1.87 8.07
N ASN A 87 -13.60 -2.57 7.24
CA ASN A 87 -14.83 -3.23 7.66
C ASN A 87 -14.59 -4.41 8.62
N LEU A 88 -13.45 -5.09 8.52
CA LEU A 88 -13.04 -6.09 9.52
C LEU A 88 -12.74 -5.45 10.88
N ASN A 89 -12.17 -4.24 10.90
CA ASN A 89 -11.79 -3.53 12.13
C ASN A 89 -12.92 -2.69 12.75
N SER A 90 -14.07 -2.53 12.06
CA SER A 90 -15.22 -1.81 12.60
C SER A 90 -16.18 -2.71 13.41
N LYS A 91 -15.91 -4.01 13.54
CA LYS A 91 -16.68 -4.98 14.33
C LYS A 91 -16.00 -5.29 15.65
#